data_AF-A0A3D2J1E8-F1
#
_entry.id   AF-A0A3D2J1E8-F1
#
_cell.length_a   1.000
_cell.length_b   1.000
_cell.length_c   1.000
_cell.angle_alpha   90.00
_cell.angle_beta   90.00
_cell.angle_gamma   90.00
#
_symmetry.space_group_name_H-M   'P 1'
#
loop_
_entity.id
_entity.type
_entity.pdbx_description
1 polymer ?
#
loop_
_entity_poly.entity_id
_entity_poly.type
_entity_poly.pdbx_seq_one_letter_code
_entity_poly.pdbx_strand_id
1 'polypeptide(L)'
;MNYYKEIKNELINNEVYKRVKDYSKNRNELSTYYNVGKLLIEAQGGEDRARYGDGLIKEYSERLTKELGKGYSIRSLKNMRKFYLIYQKGQAMPAQLTWSHYCELLSLKDINEINYYIDISIK
;
A
#
# COMPACT_ATOMS: atom_id res chain seq x y z
N MET A 1 -11.07 -7.66 15.85
CA MET A 1 -9.81 -7.12 15.28
C MET A 1 -9.91 -5.60 15.24
N ASN A 2 -8.87 -4.86 15.63
CA ASN A 2 -8.86 -3.39 15.51
C ASN A 2 -7.94 -2.99 14.34
N TYR A 3 -8.48 -3.07 13.12
CA TYR A 3 -7.74 -2.84 11.89
C TYR A 3 -7.05 -1.47 11.84
N TYR A 4 -7.72 -0.42 12.33
CA TYR A 4 -7.10 0.91 12.41
C TYR A 4 -5.81 0.90 13.23
N LYS A 5 -5.83 0.28 14.42
CA LYS A 5 -4.66 0.22 15.31
C LYS A 5 -3.52 -0.57 14.67
N GLU A 6 -3.83 -1.66 13.98
CA GLU A 6 -2.83 -2.48 13.28
C GLU A 6 -2.21 -1.74 12.10
N ILE A 7 -3.03 -1.12 11.25
CA ILE A 7 -2.55 -0.27 10.14
C ILE A 7 -1.66 0.85 10.67
N LYS A 8 -2.07 1.52 11.75
CA LYS A 8 -1.26 2.58 12.36
C LYS A 8 0.10 2.05 12.82
N ASN A 9 0.12 0.90 13.47
CA ASN A 9 1.36 0.28 13.94
C ASN A 9 2.30 -0.10 12.79
N GLU A 10 1.78 -0.70 11.72
CA GLU A 10 2.57 -1.00 10.50
C GLU A 10 3.25 0.25 9.95
N LEU A 11 2.49 1.35 9.83
CA LEU A 11 3.00 2.62 9.30
C LEU A 11 4.05 3.26 10.22
N ILE A 12 3.82 3.28 11.54
CA ILE A 12 4.80 3.76 12.52
C ILE A 12 6.09 2.93 12.46
N ASN A 13 5.96 1.61 12.43
CA ASN A 13 7.11 0.70 12.37
C ASN A 13 7.93 0.92 11.10
N ASN A 14 7.28 1.16 9.96
CA ASN A 14 7.96 1.50 8.71
C ASN A 14 8.70 2.83 8.78
N GLU A 15 8.10 3.88 9.37
CA GLU A 15 8.78 5.15 9.59
C GLU A 15 10.02 5.02 10.48
N VAL A 16 9.93 4.21 11.54
CA VAL A 16 11.09 3.90 12.39
C VAL A 16 12.15 3.12 11.62
N TYR A 17 11.75 2.09 10.86
CA TYR A 17 12.66 1.28 10.06
C TYR A 17 13.45 2.14 9.07
N LYS A 18 12.77 3.05 8.36
CA LYS A 18 13.38 4.00 7.41
C LYS A 18 14.36 4.98 8.07
N ARG A 19 14.30 5.20 9.38
CA ARG A 19 15.27 6.06 10.08
C ARG A 19 16.48 5.30 10.60
N VAL A 20 16.33 4.02 10.90
CA VAL A 20 17.35 3.23 11.60
C VAL A 20 18.15 2.31 10.65
N LYS A 21 17.57 1.89 9.51
CA LYS A 21 18.19 0.91 8.60
C LYS A 21 18.23 1.39 7.17
N ASP A 22 19.42 1.51 6.56
CA ASP A 22 19.62 2.00 5.20
C ASP A 22 19.52 0.95 4.10
N TYR A 23 20.07 -0.24 4.31
CA TYR A 23 20.29 -1.21 3.22
C TYR A 23 19.04 -1.97 2.73
N SER A 24 17.87 -1.78 3.35
CA SER A 24 16.65 -2.55 3.01
C SER A 24 15.35 -1.75 3.11
N LYS A 25 15.45 -0.41 3.10
CA LYS A 25 14.29 0.50 3.21
C LYS A 25 13.21 0.17 2.20
N ASN A 26 13.61 -0.01 0.93
CA ASN A 26 12.65 -0.23 -0.14
C ASN A 26 11.83 -1.49 0.07
N ARG A 27 12.50 -2.62 0.33
CA ARG A 27 11.80 -3.90 0.58
C ARG A 27 10.86 -3.81 1.78
N ASN A 28 11.30 -3.18 2.88
CA ASN A 28 10.46 -3.00 4.07
C ASN A 28 9.23 -2.14 3.76
N GLU A 29 9.43 -1.05 3.03
CA GLU A 29 8.36 -0.12 2.68
C GLU A 29 7.31 -0.80 1.79
N LEU A 30 7.73 -1.52 0.75
CA LEU A 30 6.83 -2.28 -0.10
C LEU A 30 6.05 -3.36 0.67
N SER A 31 6.74 -4.09 1.56
CA SER A 31 6.08 -5.09 2.41
C SER A 31 5.06 -4.46 3.35
N THR A 32 5.39 -3.30 3.94
CA THR A 32 4.47 -2.56 4.82
C THR A 32 3.23 -2.14 4.05
N TYR A 33 3.40 -1.53 2.87
CA TYR A 33 2.27 -1.05 2.07
C TYR A 33 1.42 -2.19 1.50
N TYR A 34 2.02 -3.34 1.20
CA TYR A 34 1.28 -4.57 0.91
C TYR A 34 0.42 -5.01 2.09
N ASN A 35 1.00 -5.08 3.29
CA ASN A 35 0.29 -5.47 4.52
C ASN A 35 -0.83 -4.50 4.88
N VAL A 36 -0.59 -3.18 4.77
CA VAL A 36 -1.63 -2.16 4.97
C VAL A 36 -2.75 -2.34 3.96
N GLY A 37 -2.42 -2.61 2.69
CA GLY A 37 -3.42 -2.92 1.66
C GLY A 37 -4.30 -4.14 2.02
N LYS A 38 -3.68 -5.20 2.54
CA LYS A 38 -4.39 -6.38 3.04
C LYS A 38 -5.35 -6.04 4.19
N LEU A 39 -4.86 -5.36 5.21
CA LEU A 39 -5.65 -4.96 6.38
C LEU A 39 -6.83 -4.05 5.98
N LEU A 40 -6.63 -3.17 4.99
CA LEU A 40 -7.72 -2.34 4.45
C LEU A 40 -8.81 -3.18 3.78
N ILE A 41 -8.46 -4.23 3.03
CA ILE A 41 -9.44 -5.14 2.42
C ILE A 41 -10.20 -5.93 3.48
N GLU A 42 -9.49 -6.47 4.48
CA GLU A 42 -10.10 -7.20 5.58
C GLU A 42 -11.05 -6.31 6.40
N ALA A 43 -10.64 -5.08 6.70
CA ALA A 43 -11.46 -4.08 7.39
C ALA A 43 -12.74 -3.70 6.60
N GLN A 44 -12.70 -3.81 5.27
CA GLN A 44 -13.83 -3.57 4.38
C GLN A 44 -14.78 -4.78 4.23
N GLY A 45 -14.51 -5.88 4.94
CA GLY A 45 -15.32 -7.09 4.89
C GLY A 45 -14.95 -8.06 3.76
N GLY A 46 -13.71 -7.97 3.26
CA GLY A 46 -13.17 -8.87 2.24
C GLY A 46 -13.28 -8.34 0.80
N GLU A 47 -12.80 -9.13 -0.15
CA GLU A 47 -12.68 -8.73 -1.56
C GLU A 47 -14.03 -8.49 -2.24
N ASP A 48 -15.04 -9.31 -1.91
CA ASP A 48 -16.35 -9.30 -2.55
C ASP A 48 -17.26 -8.14 -2.10
N ARG A 49 -16.91 -7.42 -1.01
CA ARG A 49 -17.75 -6.39 -0.37
C ARG A 49 -17.20 -4.98 -0.46
N ALA A 50 -16.55 -4.63 -1.56
CA ALA A 50 -15.97 -3.30 -1.81
C ALA A 50 -16.97 -2.11 -1.85
N ARG A 51 -18.27 -2.34 -1.61
CA ARG A 51 -19.32 -1.30 -1.66
C ARG A 51 -19.28 -0.30 -0.50
N TYR A 52 -18.68 -0.67 0.65
CA TYR A 52 -18.54 0.21 1.83
C TYR A 52 -17.15 0.86 1.96
N GLY A 53 -16.27 0.66 0.96
CA GLY A 53 -14.84 0.89 1.13
C GLY A 53 -14.38 2.35 1.21
N ASP A 54 -15.10 3.28 0.58
CA ASP A 54 -14.68 4.68 0.50
C ASP A 54 -14.84 5.42 1.83
N GLY A 55 -15.86 5.09 2.63
CA GLY A 55 -16.07 5.69 3.95
C GLY A 55 -14.96 5.35 4.94
N LEU A 56 -14.59 4.06 5.01
CA LEU A 56 -13.53 3.58 5.88
C LEU A 56 -12.16 4.16 5.52
N ILE A 57 -11.83 4.19 4.23
CA ILE A 57 -10.57 4.79 3.77
C ILE A 57 -10.53 6.29 4.09
N LYS A 58 -11.66 7.00 3.93
CA LYS A 58 -11.75 8.42 4.28
C LYS A 58 -11.51 8.63 5.77
N GLU A 59 -12.20 7.89 6.63
CA GLU A 59 -12.02 7.96 8.08
C GLU A 59 -10.57 7.68 8.48
N TYR A 60 -9.97 6.61 7.94
CA TYR A 60 -8.60 6.23 8.29
C TYR A 60 -7.60 7.27 7.79
N SER A 61 -7.81 7.84 6.60
CA SER A 61 -6.98 8.91 6.07
C SER A 61 -6.99 10.14 6.98
N GLU A 62 -8.17 10.57 7.43
CA GLU A 62 -8.32 11.72 8.31
C GLU A 62 -7.63 11.47 9.66
N ARG A 63 -7.86 10.31 10.27
CA ARG A 63 -7.28 9.95 11.56
C ARG A 63 -5.77 9.76 11.51
N LEU A 64 -5.25 9.03 10.52
CA LEU A 64 -3.82 8.84 10.31
C LEU A 64 -3.13 10.17 10.01
N THR A 65 -3.76 11.04 9.21
CA THR A 65 -3.19 12.37 8.92
C THR A 65 -3.14 13.24 10.17
N LYS A 66 -4.17 13.16 11.03
CA LYS A 66 -4.21 13.88 12.32
C LYS A 66 -3.18 13.36 13.32
N GLU A 67 -2.99 12.04 13.39
CA GLU A 67 -2.12 11.40 14.40
C GLU A 67 -0.65 11.31 13.97
N LEU A 68 -0.37 11.10 12.68
CA LEU A 68 0.97 10.83 12.14
C LEU A 68 1.50 11.93 11.21
N GLY A 69 0.65 12.89 10.80
CA GLY A 69 1.02 13.98 9.90
C GLY A 69 0.78 13.67 8.42
N LYS A 70 1.46 14.42 7.53
CA LYS A 70 1.26 14.31 6.07
C LYS A 70 1.70 12.94 5.53
N GLY A 71 1.09 12.51 4.42
CA GLY A 71 1.46 11.27 3.70
C GLY A 71 0.37 10.19 3.66
N TYR A 72 -0.64 10.30 4.52
CA TYR A 72 -1.73 9.31 4.66
C TYR A 72 -3.03 9.79 4.02
N SER A 73 -2.95 10.33 2.80
CA SER A 73 -4.12 10.78 2.05
C SER A 73 -5.01 9.62 1.62
N ILE A 74 -6.27 9.91 1.27
CA ILE A 74 -7.21 8.94 0.69
C ILE A 74 -6.57 8.22 -0.50
N ARG A 75 -5.88 8.97 -1.37
CA ARG A 75 -5.16 8.42 -2.53
C ARG A 75 -4.06 7.45 -2.10
N SER A 76 -3.28 7.80 -1.08
CA SER A 76 -2.21 6.96 -0.53
C SER A 76 -2.75 5.60 -0.06
N LEU A 77 -3.81 5.62 0.74
CA LEU A 77 -4.47 4.38 1.22
C LEU A 77 -5.13 3.59 0.09
N LYS A 78 -5.75 4.25 -0.89
CA LYS A 78 -6.29 3.59 -2.09
C LYS A 78 -5.19 2.92 -2.91
N ASN A 79 -4.01 3.54 -3.02
CA ASN A 79 -2.86 2.95 -3.68
C ASN A 79 -2.38 1.70 -2.93
N MET A 80 -2.21 1.75 -1.61
CA MET A 80 -1.81 0.58 -0.80
C MET A 80 -2.80 -0.58 -0.97
N ARG A 81 -4.10 -0.29 -0.92
CA ARG A 81 -5.16 -1.27 -1.19
C ARG A 81 -5.05 -1.87 -2.60
N LYS A 82 -4.91 -1.03 -3.64
CA LYS A 82 -4.78 -1.51 -5.02
C LYS A 82 -3.50 -2.33 -5.23
N PHE A 83 -2.41 -1.92 -4.59
CA PHE A 83 -1.14 -2.63 -4.59
C PHE A 83 -1.31 -4.06 -4.09
N TYR A 84 -1.93 -4.24 -2.92
CA TYR A 84 -2.24 -5.57 -2.40
C TYR A 84 -3.07 -6.40 -3.40
N LEU A 85 -4.17 -5.83 -3.94
CA LEU A 85 -5.06 -6.55 -4.88
C LEU A 85 -4.37 -7.04 -6.16
N ILE A 86 -3.34 -6.34 -6.64
CA ILE A 86 -2.55 -6.73 -7.83
C ILE A 86 -1.59 -7.87 -7.47
N TYR A 87 -0.81 -7.70 -6.40
CA TYR A 87 0.28 -8.63 -6.08
C TYR A 87 -0.18 -9.88 -5.33
N GLN A 88 -1.33 -9.85 -4.66
CA GLN A 88 -1.89 -11.06 -4.04
C GLN A 88 -2.24 -12.16 -5.05
N LYS A 89 -2.46 -11.79 -6.33
CA LYS A 89 -2.79 -12.71 -7.42
C LYS A 89 -1.57 -13.44 -8.01
N GLY A 90 -0.48 -13.55 -7.23
CA GLY A 90 0.73 -14.27 -7.60
C GLY A 90 1.70 -13.49 -8.50
N GLN A 91 1.54 -12.17 -8.64
CA GLN A 91 2.52 -11.37 -9.35
C GLN A 91 3.79 -11.19 -8.50
N ALA A 92 4.96 -11.30 -9.13
CA ALA A 92 6.22 -11.04 -8.45
C ALA A 92 6.35 -9.53 -8.17
N MET A 93 6.81 -9.17 -6.97
CA MET A 93 7.07 -7.80 -6.56
C MET A 93 8.57 -7.50 -6.70
N PRO A 94 9.00 -6.84 -7.79
CA PRO A 94 10.41 -6.52 -7.96
C PRO A 94 10.89 -5.51 -6.92
N ALA A 95 12.02 -5.85 -6.28
CA ALA A 95 12.64 -5.05 -5.23
C ALA A 95 13.44 -3.85 -5.78
N GLN A 96 13.64 -3.78 -7.10
CA GLN A 96 14.29 -2.67 -7.79
C GLN A 96 13.39 -1.43 -7.88
N LEU A 97 12.06 -1.62 -7.85
CA LEU A 97 11.10 -0.52 -7.95
C LEU A 97 10.74 0.04 -6.56
N THR A 98 10.66 1.36 -6.44
CA THR A 98 10.27 2.04 -5.21
C THR A 98 8.76 2.26 -5.15
N TRP A 99 8.25 2.66 -3.98
CA TRP A 99 6.84 3.00 -3.82
C TRP A 99 6.34 4.06 -4.81
N SER A 100 7.20 5.03 -5.19
CA SER A 100 6.83 6.05 -6.18
C SER A 100 6.61 5.44 -7.56
N HIS A 101 7.49 4.53 -8.01
CA HIS A 101 7.29 3.80 -9.27
C HIS A 101 5.97 3.03 -9.25
N TYR A 102 5.67 2.34 -8.15
CA TYR A 102 4.39 1.64 -8.02
C TYR A 102 3.20 2.60 -8.01
N CYS A 103 3.29 3.78 -7.39
CA CYS A 103 2.20 4.76 -7.44
C CYS A 103 1.87 5.22 -8.86
N GLU A 104 2.86 5.31 -9.74
CA GLU A 104 2.66 5.61 -11.16
C GLU A 104 2.00 4.43 -11.88
N LEU A 105 2.54 3.22 -11.70
CA LEU A 105 2.00 1.99 -12.29
C LEU A 105 0.56 1.69 -11.83
N LEU A 106 0.24 1.99 -10.57
CA LEU A 106 -1.09 1.80 -9.98
C LEU A 106 -2.15 2.74 -10.58
N SER A 107 -1.77 3.70 -11.42
CA SER A 107 -2.75 4.46 -12.22
C SER A 107 -3.31 3.65 -13.40
N LEU A 108 -2.54 2.67 -13.90
CA LEU A 108 -2.91 1.82 -15.02
C LEU A 108 -4.01 0.82 -14.61
N LYS A 109 -4.86 0.45 -15.57
CA LYS A 109 -6.00 -0.47 -15.34
C LYS A 109 -5.67 -1.91 -15.73
N ASP A 110 -4.83 -2.10 -16.73
CA ASP A 110 -4.44 -3.42 -17.23
C ASP A 110 -3.20 -3.92 -16.49
N ILE A 111 -3.28 -5.14 -15.95
CA ILE A 111 -2.16 -5.79 -15.28
C ILE A 111 -1.04 -6.17 -16.26
N ASN A 112 -1.37 -6.47 -17.51
CA ASN A 112 -0.38 -6.78 -18.55
C ASN A 112 0.43 -5.54 -18.91
N GLU A 113 -0.23 -4.38 -18.96
CA GLU A 113 0.43 -3.09 -19.19
C GLU A 113 1.37 -2.75 -18.02
N ILE A 114 0.92 -2.94 -16.77
CA ILE A 114 1.76 -2.80 -15.58
C ILE A 114 2.99 -3.70 -15.68
N ASN A 115 2.81 -4.97 -16.00
CA ASN A 115 3.90 -5.94 -16.11
C ASN A 115 4.89 -5.59 -17.23
N TYR A 116 4.40 -5.10 -18.37
CA TYR A 116 5.24 -4.61 -19.46
C TYR A 116 6.13 -3.45 -19.00
N TYR A 117 5.55 -2.45 -18.33
CA TYR A 117 6.32 -1.31 -17.82
C TYR A 117 7.33 -1.71 -16.74
N ILE A 118 6.99 -2.68 -15.89
CA ILE A 118 7.91 -3.25 -14.91
C ILE A 118 9.11 -3.91 -15.60
N ASP A 119 8.87 -4.75 -16.60
CA ASP A 119 9.92 -5.47 -17.32
C ASP A 119 10.91 -4.53 -18.00
N ILE A 120 10.43 -3.50 -18.69
CA ILE A 120 11.31 -2.53 -19.36
C ILE A 120 12.04 -1.58 -18.38
N SER A 121 11.55 -1.43 -17.15
CA SER A 121 12.15 -0.54 -16.14
C SER A 121 13.25 -1.22 -15.30
N ILE A 122 13.32 -2.56 -15.34
CA ILE A 122 14.26 -3.36 -14.55
C ILE A 122 15.38 -3.94 -15.43
N LYS A 123 15.18 -3.94 -16.75
CA LYS A 123 16.21 -4.24 -17.75
C LYS A 123 17.23 -3.11 -17.87
#